data_AF-A0A7S2QEI8-F1
#
_entry.id   AF-A0A7S2QEI8-F1
#
_cell.length_a   1.000
_cell.length_b   1.000
_cell.length_c   1.000
_cell.angle_alpha   90.00
_cell.angle_beta   90.00
_cell.angle_gamma   90.00
#
_symmetry.space_group_name_H-M   'P 1'
#
loop_
_entity.id
_entity.type
_entity.pdbx_description
1 polymer ?
#
loop_
_entity_poly.entity_id
_entity_poly.type
_entity_poly.pdbx_seq_one_letter_code
_entity_poly.pdbx_strand_id
1 'polypeptide(L)'
;LSNLGSAGRAVYSKKVMGGAKIGRNMDAANTFSVMTIMGTAMLLPVCLLVEPPSAVYRGLAAASAAEGGAFAAHMFGSGLFYYLYNELAFLALGRLDPVSHAVVNTMKRVVIVAAAIAVFRTPIT
;
A
#
# COMPACT_ATOMS: atom_id res chain seq x y z
N LEU A 1 -14.85 -5.79 3.65
CA LEU A 1 -14.06 -4.94 4.59
C LEU A 1 -13.07 -4.02 3.87
N SER A 2 -12.16 -4.56 3.06
CA SER A 2 -11.10 -3.75 2.41
C SER A 2 -11.63 -2.59 1.55
N ASN A 3 -12.69 -2.79 0.76
CA ASN A 3 -13.27 -1.72 -0.07
C ASN A 3 -13.88 -0.56 0.76
N LEU A 4 -14.54 -0.88 1.88
CA LEU A 4 -15.10 0.12 2.80
C LEU A 4 -13.98 0.89 3.52
N GLY A 5 -12.94 0.19 3.97
CA GLY A 5 -11.78 0.81 4.60
C GLY A 5 -11.01 1.74 3.67
N SER A 6 -10.79 1.32 2.41
CA SER A 6 -10.12 2.16 1.41
C SER A 6 -10.93 3.39 1.01
N ALA A 7 -12.27 3.25 0.89
CA ALA A 7 -13.15 4.38 0.62
C ALA A 7 -13.20 5.36 1.81
N GLY A 8 -13.32 4.85 3.04
CA GLY A 8 -13.30 5.65 4.26
C GLY A 8 -11.98 6.41 4.44
N ARG A 9 -10.84 5.74 4.19
CA ARG A 9 -9.51 6.36 4.18
C ARG A 9 -9.43 7.51 3.18
N ALA A 10 -9.87 7.32 1.95
CA ALA A 10 -9.81 8.35 0.91
C ALA A 10 -10.66 9.59 1.27
N VAL A 11 -11.87 9.39 1.78
CA VAL A 11 -12.76 10.49 2.20
C VAL A 11 -12.20 11.23 3.41
N TYR A 12 -11.71 10.48 4.41
CA TYR A 12 -11.13 11.08 5.62
C TYR A 12 -9.85 11.84 5.30
N SER A 13 -8.92 11.25 4.54
CA SER A 13 -7.68 11.91 4.12
C SER A 13 -7.95 13.19 3.34
N LYS A 14 -8.95 13.20 2.44
CA LYS A 14 -9.31 14.41 1.69
C LYS A 14 -9.93 15.51 2.58
N LYS A 15 -10.70 15.16 3.60
CA LYS A 15 -11.20 16.13 4.60
C LYS A 15 -10.07 16.71 5.47
N VAL A 16 -9.08 15.90 5.83
CA VAL A 16 -7.91 16.35 6.60
C VAL A 16 -7.01 17.26 5.78
N MET A 17 -6.81 16.94 4.50
CA MET A 17 -6.01 17.76 3.58
C MET A 17 -6.73 19.05 3.13
N GLY A 18 -8.07 19.04 3.09
CA GLY A 18 -8.89 20.12 2.53
C GLY A 18 -9.43 21.15 3.53
N GLY A 19 -9.14 21.07 4.84
CA GLY A 19 -9.58 22.12 5.77
C GLY A 19 -9.80 21.76 7.23
N ALA A 20 -9.60 20.50 7.67
CA ALA A 20 -9.59 20.21 9.10
C ALA A 20 -8.24 20.68 9.69
N LYS A 21 -8.27 21.59 10.69
CA LYS A 21 -7.10 22.10 11.41
C LYS A 21 -6.41 21.00 12.26
N ILE A 22 -5.91 19.94 11.64
CA ILE A 22 -5.20 18.85 12.31
C ILE A 22 -3.70 19.09 12.13
N GLY A 23 -3.18 20.19 12.67
CA GLY A 23 -1.74 20.49 12.65
C GLY A 23 -1.27 21.48 11.57
N ARG A 24 -0.03 21.97 11.73
CA ARG A 24 0.63 22.91 10.81
C ARG A 24 1.34 22.12 9.70
N ASN A 25 1.22 22.54 8.44
CA ASN A 25 1.91 21.95 7.27
C ASN A 25 1.61 20.47 6.98
N MET A 26 0.33 20.07 7.04
CA MET A 26 -0.13 18.77 6.53
C MET A 26 -0.20 18.75 5.00
N ASP A 27 0.96 18.61 4.36
CA ASP A 27 1.02 18.32 2.93
C ASP A 27 0.63 16.85 2.66
N ALA A 28 0.33 16.50 1.40
CA ALA A 28 -0.13 15.15 1.02
C ALA A 28 0.86 14.05 1.44
N ALA A 29 2.16 14.32 1.30
CA ALA A 29 3.23 13.41 1.72
C ALA A 29 3.27 13.24 3.24
N ASN A 30 3.19 14.33 4.01
CA ASN A 30 3.22 14.26 5.48
C ASN A 30 1.99 13.53 6.05
N THR A 31 0.81 13.76 5.45
CA THR A 31 -0.43 13.06 5.82
C THR A 31 -0.31 11.56 5.59
N PHE A 32 0.30 11.16 4.47
CA PHE A 32 0.55 9.76 4.16
C PHE A 32 1.56 9.12 5.12
N SER A 33 2.65 9.81 5.44
CA SER A 33 3.68 9.31 6.36
C SER A 33 3.14 9.09 7.77
N VAL A 34 2.39 10.06 8.31
CA VAL A 34 1.77 9.93 9.65
C VAL A 34 0.76 8.79 9.68
N MET A 35 -0.07 8.66 8.64
CA MET A 35 -1.03 7.55 8.53
C MET A 35 -0.35 6.19 8.44
N THR A 36 0.79 6.11 7.74
CA THR A 36 1.58 4.88 7.62
C THR A 36 2.24 4.51 8.93
N ILE A 37 2.83 5.47 9.67
CA ILE A 37 3.44 5.23 10.99
C ILE A 37 2.40 4.71 11.99
N MET A 38 1.22 5.36 12.06
CA MET A 38 0.14 4.90 12.93
C MET A 38 -0.37 3.51 12.53
N GLY A 39 -0.51 3.25 11.22
CA GLY A 39 -0.89 1.95 10.70
C GLY A 39 0.11 0.85 11.09
N THR A 40 1.41 1.11 10.96
CA THR A 40 2.47 0.19 11.38
C THR A 40 2.41 -0.07 12.88
N ALA A 41 2.24 0.96 13.72
CA ALA A 41 2.15 0.81 15.17
C ALA A 41 0.94 -0.04 15.60
N MET A 42 -0.20 0.09 14.91
CA MET A 42 -1.40 -0.72 15.18
C MET A 42 -1.28 -2.15 14.64
N LEU A 43 -0.61 -2.34 13.50
CA LEU A 43 -0.43 -3.66 12.87
C LEU A 43 0.67 -4.48 13.55
N LEU A 44 1.71 -3.84 14.10
CA LEU A 44 2.84 -4.52 14.74
C LEU A 44 2.41 -5.51 15.84
N PRO A 45 1.57 -5.14 16.84
CA PRO A 45 1.15 -6.09 17.87
C PRO A 45 0.25 -7.20 17.32
N VAL A 46 -0.61 -6.90 16.35
CA VAL A 46 -1.48 -7.91 15.72
C VAL A 46 -0.66 -8.91 14.91
N CYS A 47 0.35 -8.43 14.18
CA CYS A 47 1.29 -9.24 13.42
C CYS A 47 2.02 -10.23 14.33
N LEU A 48 2.57 -9.75 15.46
CA LEU A 48 3.27 -10.60 16.43
C LEU A 48 2.38 -11.65 17.10
N LEU A 49 1.07 -11.38 17.22
CA LEU A 49 0.10 -12.32 17.78
C LEU A 49 -0.34 -13.40 16.77
N VAL A 50 -0.51 -13.03 15.50
CA VAL A 50 -0.97 -13.94 14.44
C VAL A 50 0.17 -14.77 13.86
N GLU A 51 1.32 -14.15 13.64
CA GLU A 51 2.54 -14.79 13.13
C GLU A 51 3.64 -14.70 14.19
N PRO A 52 3.81 -15.74 15.02
CA PRO A 52 4.86 -15.72 16.03
C PRO A 52 6.24 -15.60 15.37
N PRO A 53 7.23 -15.00 16.05
CA PRO A 53 8.57 -14.80 15.49
C PRO A 53 9.24 -16.07 14.93
N SER A 54 8.89 -17.24 15.47
CA SER A 54 9.36 -18.54 15.00
C SER A 54 8.78 -18.99 13.65
N ALA A 55 7.58 -18.52 13.29
CA ALA A 55 6.99 -18.73 11.97
C ALA A 55 7.66 -17.81 10.93
N VAL A 56 7.89 -16.55 11.29
CA VAL A 56 8.59 -15.57 10.43
C VAL A 56 10.01 -16.05 10.11
N TYR A 57 10.76 -16.52 11.11
CA TYR A 57 12.12 -17.03 10.90
C TYR A 57 12.15 -18.26 9.97
N ARG A 58 11.19 -19.18 10.13
CA ARG A 58 11.06 -20.35 9.24
C ARG A 58 10.69 -19.95 7.81
N GLY A 59 9.79 -18.99 7.64
CA GLY A 59 9.45 -18.44 6.33
C GLY A 59 10.65 -17.77 5.66
N LEU A 60 11.42 -16.98 6.42
CA LEU A 60 12.62 -16.32 5.93
C LEU A 60 13.71 -17.31 5.52
N ALA A 61 13.92 -18.35 6.33
CA ALA A 61 14.89 -19.42 6.04
C ALA A 61 14.49 -20.26 4.82
N ALA A 62 13.19 -20.55 4.66
CA ALA A 62 12.69 -21.24 3.48
C ALA A 62 12.81 -20.40 2.20
N ALA A 63 12.50 -19.11 2.29
CA ALA A 63 12.58 -18.20 1.15
C ALA A 63 14.02 -17.90 0.73
N SER A 64 14.93 -17.71 1.69
CA SER A 64 16.36 -17.55 1.41
C SER A 64 16.99 -18.81 0.83
N ALA A 65 16.50 -20.01 1.22
CA ALA A 65 16.92 -21.26 0.60
C ALA A 65 16.39 -21.43 -0.84
N ALA A 66 15.22 -20.87 -1.16
CA ALA A 66 14.61 -20.98 -2.48
C ALA A 66 15.17 -19.98 -3.52
N GLU A 67 15.39 -18.73 -3.12
CA GLU A 67 15.77 -17.64 -4.04
C GLU A 67 17.20 -17.11 -3.81
N GLY A 68 17.87 -17.57 -2.74
CA GLY A 68 19.24 -17.16 -2.41
C GLY A 68 19.36 -15.68 -2.05
N GLY A 69 20.49 -15.07 -2.42
CA GLY A 69 20.78 -13.66 -2.10
C GLY A 69 19.88 -12.63 -2.80
N ALA A 70 19.18 -13.03 -3.87
CA ALA A 70 18.26 -12.15 -4.60
C ALA A 70 16.94 -11.90 -3.83
N PHE A 71 16.57 -12.80 -2.93
CA PHE A 71 15.37 -12.68 -2.09
C PHE A 71 15.30 -11.33 -1.36
N ALA A 72 16.42 -10.92 -0.77
CA ALA A 72 16.49 -9.65 -0.03
C ALA A 72 16.25 -8.43 -0.92
N ALA A 73 16.78 -8.46 -2.15
CA ALA A 73 16.58 -7.38 -3.13
C ALA A 73 15.13 -7.33 -3.62
N HIS A 74 14.50 -8.47 -3.89
CA HIS A 74 13.08 -8.55 -4.26
C HIS A 74 12.16 -8.14 -3.11
N MET A 75 12.46 -8.56 -1.88
CA MET A 75 11.71 -8.19 -0.68
C MET A 75 11.77 -6.67 -0.46
N PHE A 76 12.97 -6.10 -0.48
CA PHE A 76 13.17 -4.65 -0.35
C PHE A 76 12.52 -3.87 -1.50
N GLY A 77 12.73 -4.34 -2.74
CA GLY A 77 12.13 -3.73 -3.94
C GLY A 77 10.61 -3.69 -3.85
N SER A 78 9.96 -4.80 -3.48
CA SER A 78 8.50 -4.84 -3.34
C SER A 78 7.98 -3.86 -2.29
N GLY A 79 8.65 -3.75 -1.14
CA GLY A 79 8.28 -2.83 -0.07
C GLY A 79 8.46 -1.37 -0.48
N LEU A 80 9.57 -1.06 -1.15
CA LEU A 80 9.87 0.27 -1.64
C LEU A 80 8.85 0.72 -2.71
N PHE A 81 8.59 -0.12 -3.72
CA PHE A 81 7.58 0.18 -4.75
C PHE A 81 6.17 0.28 -4.17
N TYR A 82 5.84 -0.52 -3.16
CA TYR A 82 4.57 -0.40 -2.44
C TYR A 82 4.45 0.95 -1.71
N TYR A 83 5.50 1.38 -1.01
CA TYR A 83 5.51 2.68 -0.33
C TYR A 83 5.36 3.83 -1.33
N LEU A 84 6.20 3.85 -2.37
CA LEU A 84 6.15 4.85 -3.44
C LEU A 84 4.78 4.91 -4.12
N TYR A 85 4.20 3.76 -4.44
CA TYR A 85 2.86 3.70 -5.03
C TYR A 85 1.81 4.36 -4.12
N ASN A 86 1.83 4.06 -2.82
CA ASN A 86 0.86 4.61 -1.89
C ASN A 86 1.08 6.11 -1.62
N GLU A 87 2.34 6.57 -1.58
CA GLU A 87 2.67 7.99 -1.46
C GLU A 87 2.18 8.79 -2.66
N LEU A 88 2.45 8.30 -3.88
CA LEU A 88 1.97 8.92 -5.12
C LEU A 88 0.44 8.92 -5.20
N ALA A 89 -0.23 7.87 -4.71
CA ALA A 89 -1.69 7.83 -4.65
C ALA A 89 -2.26 8.91 -3.71
N PHE A 90 -1.59 9.18 -2.58
CA PHE A 90 -1.97 10.26 -1.67
C PHE A 90 -1.72 11.66 -2.25
N LEU A 91 -0.61 11.83 -2.96
CA LEU A 91 -0.32 13.07 -3.69
C LEU A 91 -1.38 13.32 -4.78
N ALA A 92 -1.79 12.28 -5.50
CA ALA A 92 -2.87 12.35 -6.49
C ALA A 92 -4.22 12.66 -5.84
N LEU A 93 -4.54 12.07 -4.68
CA LEU A 93 -5.77 12.35 -3.92
C LEU A 93 -5.87 13.83 -3.51
N GLY A 94 -4.74 14.46 -3.18
CA GLY A 94 -4.67 15.88 -2.87
C GLY A 94 -4.91 16.82 -4.05
N ARG A 95 -4.66 16.34 -5.29
CA ARG A 95 -4.75 17.14 -6.52
C ARG A 95 -5.94 16.81 -7.41
N LEU A 96 -6.62 15.69 -7.16
CA LEU A 96 -7.73 15.20 -7.99
C LEU A 96 -9.07 15.28 -7.26
N ASP A 97 -10.13 15.59 -8.02
CA ASP A 97 -11.50 15.49 -7.54
C ASP A 97 -11.91 14.05 -7.22
N PRO A 98 -12.90 13.83 -6.31
CA PRO A 98 -13.27 12.48 -5.87
C PRO A 98 -13.72 11.58 -7.03
N VAL A 99 -14.34 12.17 -8.07
CA VAL A 99 -14.78 11.47 -9.28
C VAL A 99 -13.57 10.99 -10.10
N SER A 100 -12.59 11.87 -10.33
CA SER A 100 -11.34 11.53 -11.04
C SER A 100 -10.55 10.45 -10.31
N HIS A 101 -10.50 10.51 -8.98
CA HIS A 101 -9.83 9.49 -8.17
C HIS A 101 -10.51 8.10 -8.30
N ALA A 102 -11.84 8.05 -8.40
CA ALA A 102 -12.57 6.80 -8.62
C ALA A 102 -12.24 6.17 -9.99
N VAL A 103 -12.15 6.99 -11.05
CA VAL A 103 -11.76 6.54 -12.40
C VAL A 103 -10.31 6.04 -12.44
N VAL A 104 -9.38 6.73 -11.77
CA VAL A 104 -7.99 6.25 -11.69
C VAL A 104 -7.92 4.90 -10.96
N ASN A 105 -8.73 4.69 -9.92
CA ASN A 105 -8.76 3.42 -9.21
C ASN A 105 -9.30 2.26 -10.07
N THR A 106 -10.26 2.49 -10.97
CA THR A 106 -10.71 1.45 -11.93
C THR A 106 -9.65 1.19 -12.99
N MET A 107 -9.05 2.23 -13.56
CA MET A 107 -7.99 2.11 -14.56
C MET A 107 -6.77 1.36 -14.02
N LYS A 108 -6.35 1.65 -12.78
CA LYS A 108 -5.24 0.93 -12.12
C LYS A 108 -5.47 -0.57 -12.13
N ARG A 109 -6.69 -1.01 -11.83
CA ARG A 109 -7.03 -2.45 -11.78
C ARG A 109 -6.92 -3.08 -13.16
N VAL A 110 -7.36 -2.41 -14.22
CA VAL A 110 -7.24 -2.88 -15.60
C VAL A 110 -5.77 -3.05 -15.99
N VAL A 111 -4.93 -2.07 -15.66
CA VAL A 111 -3.48 -2.12 -15.95
C VAL A 111 -2.82 -3.30 -15.23
N ILE A 112 -3.15 -3.53 -13.96
CA ILE A 112 -2.61 -4.67 -13.19
C ILE A 112 -3.02 -6.00 -13.82
N VAL A 113 -4.29 -6.15 -14.22
CA VAL A 113 -4.77 -7.38 -14.87
C VAL A 113 -4.07 -7.60 -16.21
N ALA A 114 -3.95 -6.57 -17.05
CA ALA A 114 -3.26 -6.67 -18.34
C ALA A 114 -1.78 -7.04 -18.17
N ALA A 115 -1.07 -6.40 -17.23
CA ALA A 115 0.33 -6.72 -16.93
C ALA A 115 0.48 -8.15 -16.39
N ALA A 116 -0.43 -8.61 -15.53
CA ALA A 116 -0.42 -9.98 -15.02
C ALA A 116 -0.59 -11.01 -16.14
N ILE A 117 -1.50 -10.77 -17.09
CA ILE A 117 -1.68 -11.65 -18.27
C ILE A 117 -0.40 -11.69 -19.11
N ALA A 118 0.22 -10.53 -19.35
CA ALA A 118 1.43 -10.43 -20.16
C ALA A 118 2.63 -11.16 -19.51
N VAL A 119 2.81 -11.01 -18.20
CA VAL A 119 3.95 -11.57 -17.45
C VAL A 119 3.73 -13.05 -17.12
N PHE A 120 2.58 -13.41 -16.58
CA PHE A 120 2.29 -14.77 -16.13
C PHE A 120 1.74 -15.67 -17.25
N ARG A 121 1.49 -15.10 -18.45
CA ARG A 121 0.92 -15.82 -19.61
C ARG A 121 -0.34 -16.61 -19.24
N THR A 122 -1.12 -16.11 -18.27
CA THR A 122 -2.30 -16.81 -17.77
C THR A 122 -3.39 -16.82 -18.85
N PRO A 123 -3.91 -18.00 -19.24
CA PRO A 123 -4.97 -18.08 -20.24
C PRO A 123 -6.26 -17.50 -19.66
N ILE A 124 -6.84 -16.53 -20.37
CA ILE A 124 -8.13 -15.95 -20.06
C ILE A 124 -9.15 -16.54 -21.03
N THR A 125 -10.23 -17.13 -20.49
CA THR A 125 -11.37 -17.62 -21.25
C THR A 125 -12.44 -16.54 -21.34
#